data_AF-A0AAV2A1F1-F1
#
_entry.id   AF-A0AAV2A1F1-F1
#
_cell.length_a   1.000
_cell.length_b   1.000
_cell.length_c   1.000
_cell.angle_alpha   90.00
_cell.angle_beta   90.00
_cell.angle_gamma   90.00
#
_symmetry.space_group_name_H-M   'P 1'
#
loop_
_entity.id
_entity.type
_entity.pdbx_description
1 polymer ?
#
loop_
_entity_poly.entity_id
_entity_poly.type
_entity_poly.pdbx_seq_one_letter_code
_entity_poly.pdbx_strand_id
1 'polypeptide(L)'
;MAIFLFEKIYKCMEWCWYLAADMQFYIISPIFLISLIRNPKFGYILTGACIAASCLANFIITKQYNLVDGFSRMEYHFTDLNQFFDQYWTYFDLVYIKPYTRISSYLIAILLAHYLYKNKLKIKCSQGVLLFGWISTDILWLTAYFALFKREESITENAVYNGLKHLFYSIGLSWIIFTCLTEQGGLINKCLSLKVFSPLAKLSYCAYLIHPLVLMRYYQTAEYLEDLSASSVLVLTAYVYFWTYVFSFMACLLFEFPFLNLLDLISTKKTDKTRI
;
A
#
# COMPACT_ATOMS: atom_id res chain seq x y z
N MET A 1 1.48 1.75 -29.29
CA MET A 1 1.42 1.78 -27.81
C MET A 1 0.23 2.62 -27.32
N ALA A 2 -0.95 2.50 -27.95
CA ALA A 2 -2.15 3.29 -27.64
C ALA A 2 -3.47 2.53 -27.90
N ILE A 3 -3.40 1.18 -28.01
CA ILE A 3 -4.56 0.32 -28.32
C ILE A 3 -4.87 -0.64 -27.14
N PHE A 4 -4.29 -0.39 -25.95
CA PHE A 4 -4.52 -1.21 -24.75
C PHE A 4 -5.55 -0.61 -23.76
N LEU A 5 -6.36 0.37 -24.18
CA LEU A 5 -7.25 1.11 -23.27
C LEU A 5 -8.74 0.73 -23.35
N PHE A 6 -9.16 -0.21 -24.21
CA PHE A 6 -10.59 -0.50 -24.44
C PHE A 6 -10.93 -1.98 -24.57
N GLU A 7 -10.35 -2.85 -23.74
CA GLU A 7 -10.87 -4.20 -23.59
C GLU A 7 -11.08 -4.49 -22.10
N LYS A 8 -12.24 -5.05 -21.76
CA LYS A 8 -12.56 -5.57 -20.42
C LYS A 8 -11.55 -6.69 -20.15
N ILE A 9 -10.39 -6.36 -19.58
CA ILE A 9 -9.38 -7.36 -19.20
C ILE A 9 -10.05 -8.23 -18.13
N TYR A 10 -10.38 -9.47 -18.48
CA TYR A 10 -10.72 -10.50 -17.50
C TYR A 10 -9.49 -10.70 -16.63
N LYS A 11 -9.45 -10.02 -15.48
CA LYS A 11 -8.36 -10.19 -14.51
C LYS A 11 -8.49 -11.60 -13.94
N CYS A 12 -7.46 -12.43 -14.12
CA CYS A 12 -7.47 -13.79 -13.58
C CYS A 12 -7.53 -13.81 -12.04
N MET A 13 -6.81 -12.88 -11.41
CA MET A 13 -6.83 -12.63 -9.97
C MET A 13 -6.99 -11.12 -9.75
N GLU A 14 -8.20 -10.68 -9.39
CA GLU A 14 -8.51 -9.25 -9.31
C GLU A 14 -7.61 -8.51 -8.34
N TRP A 15 -7.28 -9.13 -7.20
CA TRP A 15 -6.41 -8.54 -6.17
C TRP A 15 -4.99 -8.26 -6.67
N CYS A 16 -4.48 -8.99 -7.66
CA CYS A 16 -3.11 -8.80 -8.19
C CYS A 16 -2.87 -7.43 -8.87
N TRP A 17 -3.86 -6.54 -8.93
CA TRP A 17 -3.70 -5.14 -9.35
C TRP A 17 -2.55 -4.44 -8.61
N TYR A 18 -2.34 -4.75 -7.32
CA TYR A 18 -1.26 -4.13 -6.52
C TYR A 18 0.12 -4.61 -6.98
N LEU A 19 0.29 -5.90 -7.24
CA LEU A 19 1.56 -6.45 -7.77
C LEU A 19 1.87 -5.88 -9.17
N ALA A 20 0.84 -5.72 -10.00
CA ALA A 20 0.99 -5.08 -11.30
C ALA A 20 1.41 -3.60 -11.15
N ALA A 21 0.83 -2.86 -10.20
CA ALA A 21 1.20 -1.49 -9.91
C ALA A 21 2.64 -1.38 -9.37
N ASP A 22 3.04 -2.27 -8.45
CA ASP A 22 4.39 -2.29 -7.88
C ASP A 22 5.45 -2.54 -8.95
N MET A 23 5.22 -3.49 -9.87
CA MET A 23 6.12 -3.72 -11.00
C MET A 23 6.23 -2.48 -11.91
N GLN A 24 5.11 -1.79 -12.19
CA GLN A 24 5.13 -0.56 -12.97
C GLN A 24 5.93 0.55 -12.25
N PHE A 25 5.74 0.71 -10.94
CA PHE A 25 6.48 1.65 -10.12
C PHE A 25 7.97 1.35 -10.05
N TYR A 26 8.33 0.07 -9.98
CA TYR A 26 9.71 -0.40 -10.07
C TYR A 26 10.34 -0.01 -11.41
N ILE A 27 9.67 -0.28 -12.53
CA ILE A 27 10.17 0.06 -13.88
C ILE A 27 10.42 1.56 -14.05
N ILE A 28 9.53 2.42 -13.55
CA ILE A 28 9.68 3.88 -13.69
C ILE A 28 10.60 4.51 -12.62
N SER A 29 10.89 3.79 -11.53
CA SER A 29 11.72 4.29 -10.43
C SER A 29 13.09 4.88 -10.85
N PRO A 30 13.81 4.35 -11.86
CA PRO A 30 15.09 4.92 -12.27
C PRO A 30 14.96 6.37 -12.74
N ILE A 31 13.82 6.76 -13.34
CA ILE A 31 13.59 8.15 -13.81
C ILE A 31 13.69 9.12 -12.63
N PHE A 32 13.05 8.80 -11.51
CA PHE A 32 13.05 9.62 -10.31
C PHE A 32 14.40 9.55 -9.58
N LEU A 33 14.95 8.35 -9.40
CA LEU A 33 16.23 8.15 -8.71
C LEU A 33 17.40 8.82 -9.43
N ILE A 34 17.54 8.62 -10.74
CA ILE A 34 18.60 9.23 -11.54
C ILE A 34 18.46 10.75 -11.54
N SER A 35 17.23 11.28 -11.66
CA SER A 35 16.98 12.72 -11.59
C SER A 35 17.40 13.30 -10.24
N LEU A 36 17.05 12.65 -9.13
CA LEU A 36 17.42 13.06 -7.77
C LEU A 36 18.93 13.02 -7.51
N ILE A 37 19.64 12.04 -8.08
CA ILE A 37 21.10 11.91 -7.90
C ILE A 37 21.85 12.91 -8.79
N ARG A 38 21.47 13.04 -10.06
CA ARG A 38 22.21 13.85 -11.05
C ARG A 38 21.93 15.34 -10.92
N ASN A 39 20.67 15.73 -10.73
CA ASN A 39 20.26 17.11 -10.52
C ASN A 39 19.18 17.17 -9.43
N PRO A 40 19.57 17.24 -8.14
CA PRO A 40 18.62 17.18 -7.03
C PRO A 40 17.48 18.19 -7.15
N LYS A 41 17.76 19.43 -7.59
CA LYS A 41 16.71 20.46 -7.76
C LYS A 41 15.63 19.99 -8.74
N PHE A 42 16.04 19.51 -9.91
CA PHE A 42 15.12 18.96 -10.90
C PHE A 42 14.42 17.70 -10.38
N GLY A 43 15.14 16.79 -9.72
CA GLY A 43 14.56 15.57 -9.14
C GLY A 43 13.46 15.85 -8.11
N TYR A 44 13.68 16.81 -7.20
CA TYR A 44 12.64 17.21 -6.23
C TYR A 44 11.44 17.86 -6.90
N ILE A 45 11.65 18.73 -7.90
CA ILE A 45 10.55 19.37 -8.65
C ILE A 45 9.74 18.31 -9.41
N LEU A 46 10.40 17.42 -10.14
CA LEU A 46 9.76 16.34 -10.89
C LEU A 46 8.93 15.44 -9.97
N THR A 47 9.53 14.99 -8.87
CA THR A 47 8.88 14.09 -7.91
C THR A 47 7.70 14.79 -7.23
N GLY A 48 7.87 16.03 -6.78
CA GLY A 48 6.81 16.84 -6.17
C GLY A 48 5.65 17.12 -7.13
N ALA A 49 5.95 17.43 -8.40
CA ALA A 49 4.94 17.63 -9.43
C ALA A 49 4.15 16.34 -9.70
N CYS A 50 4.80 15.18 -9.78
CA CYS A 50 4.12 13.89 -9.94
C CYS A 50 3.24 13.53 -8.73
N ILE A 51 3.71 13.80 -7.50
CA ILE A 51 2.88 13.62 -6.29
C ILE A 51 1.63 14.51 -6.35
N ALA A 52 1.80 15.80 -6.65
CA ALA A 52 0.70 16.74 -6.76
C ALA A 52 -0.29 16.36 -7.87
N ALA A 53 0.21 15.98 -9.04
CA ALA A 53 -0.62 15.52 -10.16
C ALA A 53 -1.40 14.24 -9.80
N SER A 54 -0.79 13.31 -9.07
CA SER A 54 -1.44 12.08 -8.60
C SER A 54 -2.61 12.39 -7.65
N CYS A 55 -2.37 13.27 -6.65
CA CYS A 55 -3.40 13.68 -5.69
C CYS A 55 -4.52 14.47 -6.39
N LEU A 56 -4.17 15.36 -7.32
CA LEU A 56 -5.13 16.16 -8.08
C LEU A 56 -5.97 15.30 -9.04
N ALA A 57 -5.36 14.33 -9.72
CA ALA A 57 -6.09 13.39 -10.58
C ALA A 57 -7.14 12.62 -9.77
N ASN A 58 -6.76 12.11 -8.59
CA ASN A 58 -7.67 11.43 -7.69
C ASN A 58 -8.81 12.34 -7.21
N PHE A 59 -8.49 13.58 -6.81
CA PHE A 59 -9.50 14.59 -6.46
C PHE A 59 -10.47 14.87 -7.61
N ILE A 60 -9.96 15.13 -8.81
CA ILE A 60 -10.78 15.46 -9.99
C ILE A 60 -11.71 14.30 -10.34
N ILE A 61 -11.18 13.07 -10.41
CA ILE A 61 -11.97 11.88 -10.74
C ILE A 61 -13.05 11.65 -9.68
N THR A 62 -12.69 11.73 -8.40
CA THR A 62 -13.65 11.57 -7.30
C THR A 62 -14.79 12.59 -7.38
N LYS A 63 -14.45 13.86 -7.65
CA LYS A 63 -15.44 14.93 -7.76
C LYS A 63 -16.32 14.80 -8.99
N GLN A 64 -15.74 14.46 -10.14
CA GLN A 64 -16.45 14.37 -11.43
C GLN A 64 -17.46 13.22 -11.44
N TYR A 65 -17.12 12.09 -10.85
CA TYR A 65 -17.96 10.89 -10.87
C TYR A 65 -18.73 10.65 -9.56
N ASN A 66 -18.67 11.60 -8.61
CA ASN A 66 -19.32 11.50 -7.30
C ASN A 66 -19.01 10.16 -6.60
N LEU A 67 -17.72 9.88 -6.42
CA LEU A 67 -17.24 8.58 -5.94
C LEU A 67 -17.13 8.55 -4.42
N VAL A 68 -17.47 7.41 -3.81
CA VAL A 68 -17.29 7.14 -2.37
C VAL A 68 -15.80 6.96 -2.01
N ASP A 69 -15.42 7.14 -0.75
CA ASP A 69 -14.03 6.93 -0.30
C ASP A 69 -13.66 5.47 0.00
N GLY A 70 -14.65 4.58 0.13
CA GLY A 70 -14.44 3.16 0.33
C GLY A 70 -15.64 2.46 0.94
N PHE A 71 -15.49 1.15 1.18
CA PHE A 71 -16.56 0.29 1.68
C PHE A 71 -17.03 0.65 3.11
N SER A 72 -16.16 1.27 3.92
CA SER A 72 -16.48 1.70 5.29
C SER A 72 -17.61 2.72 5.40
N ARG A 73 -18.05 3.31 4.27
CA ARG A 73 -19.15 4.28 4.19
C ARG A 73 -20.52 3.67 4.01
N MET A 74 -20.61 2.36 3.76
CA MET A 74 -21.86 1.71 3.39
C MET A 74 -23.03 2.07 4.32
N GLU A 75 -22.76 2.22 5.62
CA GLU A 75 -23.77 2.60 6.62
C GLU A 75 -24.52 3.90 6.31
N TYR A 76 -23.83 4.88 5.72
CA TYR A 76 -24.40 6.19 5.39
C TYR A 76 -25.14 6.20 4.04
N HIS A 77 -25.07 5.10 3.28
CA HIS A 77 -25.72 4.94 1.99
C HIS A 77 -26.74 3.79 1.96
N PHE A 78 -27.21 3.32 3.13
CA PHE A 78 -28.19 2.22 3.22
C PHE A 78 -29.53 2.52 2.52
N THR A 79 -29.86 3.79 2.31
CA THR A 79 -31.09 4.20 1.61
C THR A 79 -31.09 3.80 0.13
N ASP A 80 -29.91 3.70 -0.50
CA ASP A 80 -29.75 3.23 -1.88
C ASP A 80 -28.44 2.45 -2.05
N LEU A 81 -28.50 1.16 -1.67
CA LEU A 81 -27.35 0.26 -1.77
C LEU A 81 -26.88 0.04 -3.22
N ASN A 82 -27.79 0.07 -4.20
CA ASN A 82 -27.41 -0.12 -5.60
C ASN A 82 -26.54 1.05 -6.07
N GLN A 83 -26.97 2.28 -5.78
CA GLN A 83 -26.18 3.47 -6.07
C GLN A 83 -24.82 3.43 -5.36
N PHE A 84 -24.79 3.03 -4.09
CA PHE A 84 -23.53 2.89 -3.35
C PHE A 84 -22.57 1.91 -4.02
N PHE A 85 -23.05 0.72 -4.41
CA PHE A 85 -22.21 -0.27 -5.07
C PHE A 85 -21.73 0.21 -6.44
N ASP A 86 -22.57 0.88 -7.22
CA ASP A 86 -22.17 1.47 -8.50
C ASP A 86 -21.05 2.52 -8.31
N GLN A 87 -21.19 3.41 -7.33
CA GLN A 87 -20.16 4.39 -6.98
C GLN A 87 -18.89 3.72 -6.47
N TYR A 88 -19.01 2.69 -5.64
CA TYR A 88 -17.89 1.94 -5.07
C TYR A 88 -17.10 1.20 -6.15
N TRP A 89 -17.77 0.51 -7.07
CA TRP A 89 -17.10 -0.21 -8.16
C TRP A 89 -16.49 0.75 -9.17
N THR A 90 -17.16 1.88 -9.45
CA THR A 90 -16.58 2.94 -10.27
C THR A 90 -15.34 3.56 -9.60
N TYR A 91 -15.38 3.76 -8.28
CA TYR A 91 -14.20 4.16 -7.50
C TYR A 91 -13.09 3.13 -7.60
N PHE A 92 -13.43 1.85 -7.45
CA PHE A 92 -12.46 0.78 -7.55
C PHE A 92 -11.74 0.80 -8.90
N ASP A 93 -12.49 0.94 -9.98
CA ASP A 93 -11.98 0.89 -11.35
C ASP A 93 -11.25 2.16 -11.79
N LEU A 94 -11.73 3.34 -11.42
CA LEU A 94 -11.17 4.62 -11.88
C LEU A 94 -10.10 5.21 -10.95
N VAL A 95 -10.10 4.82 -9.67
CA VAL A 95 -9.24 5.43 -8.65
C VAL A 95 -8.43 4.39 -7.87
N TYR A 96 -9.04 3.32 -7.37
CA TYR A 96 -8.39 2.43 -6.41
C TYR A 96 -7.25 1.61 -7.06
N ILE A 97 -7.53 0.96 -8.19
CA ILE A 97 -6.56 0.09 -8.88
C ILE A 97 -5.64 0.84 -9.85
N LYS A 98 -5.86 2.15 -10.03
CA LYS A 98 -5.14 2.93 -11.04
C LYS A 98 -3.77 3.37 -10.48
N PRO A 99 -2.67 3.10 -11.20
CA PRO A 99 -1.32 3.41 -10.71
C PRO A 99 -1.09 4.93 -10.56
N TYR A 100 -1.64 5.74 -11.48
CA TYR A 100 -1.42 7.19 -11.49
C TYR A 100 -2.09 7.94 -10.33
N THR A 101 -3.14 7.40 -9.70
CA THR A 101 -3.79 7.95 -8.49
C THR A 101 -3.14 7.46 -7.19
N ARG A 102 -2.15 6.54 -7.28
CA ARG A 102 -1.52 5.87 -6.12
C ARG A 102 -0.01 6.06 -6.03
N ILE A 103 0.63 6.45 -7.12
CA ILE A 103 2.10 6.62 -7.21
C ILE A 103 2.67 7.59 -6.16
N SER A 104 1.87 8.52 -5.63
CA SER A 104 2.30 9.47 -4.59
C SER A 104 2.96 8.78 -3.39
N SER A 105 2.39 7.66 -2.92
CA SER A 105 2.91 6.88 -1.79
C SER A 105 4.30 6.32 -2.06
N TYR A 106 4.50 5.80 -3.27
CA TYR A 106 5.78 5.25 -3.73
C TYR A 106 6.86 6.34 -3.85
N LEU A 107 6.49 7.51 -4.37
CA LEU A 107 7.42 8.64 -4.52
C LEU A 107 7.87 9.22 -3.17
N ILE A 108 6.99 9.23 -2.16
CA ILE A 108 7.39 9.58 -0.79
C ILE A 108 8.47 8.63 -0.26
N ALA A 109 8.35 7.33 -0.52
CA ALA A 109 9.38 6.36 -0.15
C ALA A 109 10.70 6.59 -0.90
N ILE A 110 10.66 6.94 -2.20
CA ILE A 110 11.85 7.33 -2.98
C ILE A 110 12.54 8.56 -2.37
N LEU A 111 11.76 9.60 -2.01
CA LEU A 111 12.30 10.81 -1.39
C LEU A 111 12.99 10.50 -0.06
N LEU A 112 12.36 9.67 0.78
CA LEU A 112 12.96 9.21 2.03
C LEU A 112 14.25 8.43 1.77
N ALA A 113 14.22 7.46 0.84
CA ALA A 113 15.38 6.65 0.51
C ALA A 113 16.57 7.51 0.02
N HIS A 114 16.29 8.49 -0.86
CA HIS A 114 17.32 9.43 -1.32
C HIS A 114 17.89 10.27 -0.17
N TYR A 115 17.02 10.77 0.73
CA TYR A 115 17.45 11.53 1.90
C TYR A 115 18.34 10.72 2.84
N LEU A 116 17.94 9.48 3.15
CA LEU A 116 18.70 8.55 3.99
C LEU A 116 20.05 8.18 3.35
N TYR A 117 20.07 7.91 2.05
CA TYR A 117 21.27 7.58 1.29
C TYR A 117 22.29 8.73 1.33
N LYS A 118 21.85 9.97 1.06
CA LYS A 118 22.73 11.15 1.07
C LYS A 118 23.39 11.39 2.43
N ASN A 119 22.67 11.08 3.51
CA ASN A 119 23.14 11.27 4.87
C ASN A 119 23.80 10.02 5.48
N LYS A 120 23.94 8.94 4.70
CA LYS A 120 24.56 7.66 5.14
C LYS A 120 23.97 7.10 6.44
N LEU A 121 22.68 7.33 6.68
CA LEU A 121 21.96 6.96 7.92
C LEU A 121 22.51 7.62 9.21
N LYS A 122 23.37 8.64 9.13
CA LYS A 122 24.02 9.27 10.30
C LYS A 122 23.29 10.50 10.84
N ILE A 123 21.98 10.64 10.57
CA ILE A 123 21.20 11.77 11.07
C ILE A 123 20.95 11.58 12.57
N LYS A 124 21.16 12.63 13.36
CA LYS A 124 20.76 12.69 14.77
C LYS A 124 19.80 13.84 14.98
N CYS A 125 18.52 13.52 15.20
CA CYS A 125 17.51 14.51 15.57
C CYS A 125 17.57 14.86 17.06
N SER A 126 17.30 16.13 17.40
CA SER A 126 17.05 16.54 18.79
C SER A 126 15.73 15.97 19.30
N GLN A 127 15.56 15.91 20.62
CA GLN A 127 14.31 15.40 21.23
C GLN A 127 13.07 16.19 20.78
N GLY A 128 13.19 17.51 20.60
CA GLY A 128 12.08 18.35 20.11
C GLY A 128 11.65 17.99 18.67
N VAL A 129 12.60 17.72 17.78
CA VAL A 129 12.31 17.27 16.40
C VAL A 129 11.65 15.89 16.41
N LEU A 130 12.13 14.99 17.27
CA LEU A 130 11.53 13.66 17.40
C LEU A 130 10.08 13.74 17.87
N LEU A 131 9.82 14.51 18.94
CA LEU A 131 8.48 14.72 19.47
C LEU A 131 7.54 15.32 18.41
N PHE A 132 8.00 16.36 17.70
CA PHE A 132 7.23 16.98 16.63
C PHE A 132 6.90 15.99 15.50
N GLY A 133 7.85 15.15 15.09
CA GLY A 133 7.64 14.15 14.07
C GLY A 133 6.64 13.06 14.49
N TRP A 134 6.66 12.63 15.76
CA TRP A 134 5.66 11.70 16.30
C TRP A 134 4.26 12.31 16.32
N ILE A 135 4.11 13.51 16.87
CA ILE A 135 2.82 14.24 16.90
C ILE A 135 2.29 14.45 15.47
N SER A 136 3.17 14.83 14.55
CA SER A 136 2.80 15.03 13.14
C SER A 136 2.33 13.72 12.49
N THR A 137 2.99 12.60 12.80
CA THR A 137 2.61 11.28 12.30
C THR A 137 1.23 10.89 12.80
N ASP A 138 0.97 11.06 14.09
CA ASP A 138 -0.33 10.75 14.70
C ASP A 138 -1.46 11.59 14.08
N ILE A 139 -1.24 12.91 13.90
CA ILE A 139 -2.22 13.81 13.26
C ILE A 139 -2.49 13.37 11.81
N LEU A 140 -1.44 13.06 11.05
CA LEU A 140 -1.57 12.63 9.66
C LEU A 140 -2.34 11.31 9.54
N TRP A 141 -2.07 10.34 10.42
CA TRP A 141 -2.77 9.06 10.42
C TRP A 141 -4.20 9.17 10.92
N LEU A 142 -4.46 9.95 11.98
CA LEU A 142 -5.82 10.24 12.42
C LEU A 142 -6.64 10.90 11.30
N THR A 143 -6.04 11.82 10.57
CA THR A 143 -6.67 12.43 9.39
C THR A 143 -6.89 11.41 8.27
N ALA A 144 -5.87 10.60 7.95
CA ALA A 144 -5.93 9.62 6.88
C ALA A 144 -7.00 8.53 7.12
N TYR A 145 -7.26 8.15 8.37
CA TYR A 145 -8.24 7.10 8.71
C TYR A 145 -9.60 7.65 9.14
N PHE A 146 -9.65 8.76 9.87
CA PHE A 146 -10.84 9.18 10.59
C PHE A 146 -11.39 10.55 10.19
N ALA A 147 -10.81 11.26 9.21
CA ALA A 147 -11.28 12.60 8.83
C ALA A 147 -12.78 12.64 8.44
N LEU A 148 -13.29 11.56 7.87
CA LEU A 148 -14.69 11.43 7.50
C LEU A 148 -15.47 10.54 8.48
N PHE A 149 -14.89 10.02 9.58
CA PHE A 149 -15.53 8.98 10.40
C PHE A 149 -16.89 9.42 10.96
N LYS A 150 -17.88 8.53 10.79
CA LYS A 150 -19.25 8.65 11.31
C LYS A 150 -19.98 9.98 11.09
N ARG A 151 -19.82 10.58 9.91
CA ARG A 151 -20.49 11.83 9.55
C ARG A 151 -20.89 11.78 8.08
N GLU A 152 -21.88 12.59 7.72
CA GLU A 152 -22.19 12.89 6.33
C GLU A 152 -21.08 13.75 5.72
N GLU A 153 -20.78 13.51 4.45
CA GLU A 153 -19.77 14.24 3.70
C GLU A 153 -20.33 14.85 2.42
N SER A 154 -19.84 16.03 2.08
CA SER A 154 -20.04 16.59 0.75
C SER A 154 -19.14 15.89 -0.27
N ILE A 155 -19.55 15.93 -1.54
CA ILE A 155 -18.77 15.43 -2.68
C ILE A 155 -17.35 16.02 -2.69
N THR A 156 -17.21 17.28 -2.29
CA THR A 156 -15.91 17.96 -2.27
C THR A 156 -15.04 17.45 -1.12
N GLU A 157 -15.59 17.24 0.07
CA GLU A 157 -14.84 16.67 1.20
C GLU A 157 -14.34 15.27 0.89
N ASN A 158 -15.19 14.44 0.28
CA ASN A 158 -14.82 13.11 -0.16
C ASN A 158 -13.69 13.15 -1.22
N ALA A 159 -13.79 14.05 -2.20
CA ALA A 159 -12.74 14.27 -3.18
C ALA A 159 -11.40 14.71 -2.56
N VAL A 160 -11.42 15.63 -1.58
CA VAL A 160 -10.21 16.05 -0.84
C VAL A 160 -9.63 14.87 -0.08
N TYR A 161 -10.47 14.12 0.62
CA TYR A 161 -10.06 12.97 1.41
C TYR A 161 -9.42 11.88 0.54
N ASN A 162 -10.07 11.48 -0.55
CA ASN A 162 -9.55 10.50 -1.51
C ASN A 162 -8.22 10.94 -2.14
N GLY A 163 -8.08 12.23 -2.44
CA GLY A 163 -6.85 12.79 -3.00
C GLY A 163 -5.66 12.78 -2.03
N LEU A 164 -5.89 12.92 -0.72
CA LEU A 164 -4.82 13.16 0.26
C LEU A 164 -4.56 12.01 1.24
N LYS A 165 -5.54 11.14 1.53
CA LYS A 165 -5.43 10.12 2.59
C LYS A 165 -4.20 9.21 2.44
N HIS A 166 -3.92 8.75 1.22
CA HIS A 166 -2.76 7.89 0.95
C HIS A 166 -1.43 8.64 1.07
N LEU A 167 -1.41 9.92 0.72
CA LEU A 167 -0.23 10.78 0.89
C LEU A 167 0.08 10.97 2.38
N PHE A 168 -0.94 11.31 3.19
CA PHE A 168 -0.78 11.49 4.63
C PHE A 168 -0.33 10.21 5.32
N TYR A 169 -0.94 9.08 4.98
CA TYR A 169 -0.50 7.77 5.49
C TYR A 169 0.98 7.50 5.18
N SER A 170 1.41 7.76 3.95
CA SER A 170 2.77 7.50 3.48
C SER A 170 3.82 8.43 4.11
N ILE A 171 3.46 9.68 4.37
CA ILE A 171 4.34 10.63 5.08
C ILE A 171 4.54 10.16 6.53
N GLY A 172 3.45 9.78 7.22
CA GLY A 172 3.54 9.26 8.59
C GLY A 172 4.35 7.96 8.66
N LEU A 173 4.11 7.02 7.73
CA LEU A 173 4.90 5.79 7.65
C LEU A 173 6.39 6.07 7.37
N SER A 174 6.69 7.06 6.54
CA SER A 174 8.06 7.47 6.23
C SER A 174 8.81 7.99 7.46
N TRP A 175 8.12 8.66 8.38
CA TRP A 175 8.71 9.08 9.64
C TRP A 175 9.07 7.88 10.54
N ILE A 176 8.20 6.87 10.61
CA ILE A 176 8.49 5.63 11.35
C ILE A 176 9.71 4.92 10.75
N ILE A 177 9.75 4.77 9.44
CA ILE A 177 10.89 4.16 8.74
C ILE A 177 12.17 4.96 9.00
N PHE A 178 12.11 6.29 8.88
CA PHE A 178 13.22 7.19 9.16
C PHE A 178 13.79 6.95 10.57
N THR A 179 12.95 7.02 11.60
CA THR A 179 13.38 6.88 13.00
C THR A 179 13.88 5.48 13.31
N CYS A 180 13.33 4.43 12.71
CA CYS A 180 13.84 3.07 12.90
C CYS A 180 15.22 2.89 12.25
N LEU A 181 15.41 3.37 11.02
CA LEU A 181 16.67 3.24 10.30
C LEU A 181 17.80 4.12 10.86
N THR A 182 17.49 5.23 11.53
CA THR A 182 18.47 6.05 12.26
C THR A 182 18.67 5.62 13.72
N GLU A 183 18.06 4.50 14.13
CA GLU A 183 18.09 3.97 15.51
C GLU A 183 17.47 4.90 16.57
N GLN A 184 16.63 5.85 16.16
CA GLN A 184 15.95 6.82 17.03
C GLN A 184 14.47 6.45 17.33
N GLY A 185 13.98 5.31 16.86
CA GLY A 185 12.59 4.87 16.98
C GLY A 185 12.19 4.29 18.34
N GLY A 186 13.12 4.17 19.30
CA GLY A 186 12.83 3.77 20.68
C GLY A 186 12.09 2.42 20.79
N LEU A 187 10.91 2.43 21.41
CA LEU A 187 10.07 1.24 21.59
C LEU A 187 9.56 0.66 20.27
N ILE A 188 9.23 1.52 19.30
CA ILE A 188 8.72 1.08 18.00
C ILE A 188 9.80 0.30 17.25
N ASN A 189 11.05 0.79 17.26
CA ASN A 189 12.17 0.06 16.64
C ASN A 189 12.39 -1.31 17.30
N LYS A 190 12.30 -1.39 18.64
CA LYS A 190 12.41 -2.66 19.38
C LYS A 190 11.30 -3.64 19.01
N CYS A 191 10.06 -3.16 18.92
CA CYS A 191 8.92 -3.98 18.54
C CYS A 191 9.05 -4.50 17.10
N LEU A 192 9.31 -3.62 16.13
CA LEU A 192 9.43 -3.99 14.72
C LEU A 192 10.63 -4.88 14.42
N SER A 193 11.67 -4.85 15.27
CA SER A 193 12.86 -5.71 15.16
C SER A 193 12.69 -7.10 15.82
N LEU A 194 11.50 -7.44 16.33
CA LEU A 194 11.25 -8.74 16.94
C LEU A 194 11.39 -9.88 15.92
N LYS A 195 12.14 -10.93 16.29
CA LYS A 195 12.40 -12.10 15.44
C LYS A 195 11.13 -12.86 15.03
N VAL A 196 10.05 -12.74 15.80
CA VAL A 196 8.73 -13.34 15.48
C VAL A 196 8.21 -12.85 14.13
N PHE A 197 8.51 -11.60 13.74
CA PHE A 197 8.08 -11.06 12.45
C PHE A 197 8.88 -11.59 11.25
N SER A 198 10.06 -12.16 11.46
CA SER A 198 10.90 -12.66 10.36
C SER A 198 10.24 -13.77 9.52
N PRO A 199 9.70 -14.87 10.10
CA PRO A 199 9.00 -15.88 9.31
C PRO A 199 7.71 -15.34 8.67
N LEU A 200 6.96 -14.50 9.39
CA LEU A 200 5.74 -13.87 8.85
C LEU A 200 6.04 -12.98 7.64
N ALA A 201 7.14 -12.21 7.70
CA ALA A 201 7.59 -11.37 6.61
C ALA A 201 7.98 -12.18 5.37
N LYS A 202 8.62 -13.34 5.53
CA LYS A 202 8.94 -14.24 4.41
C LYS A 202 7.68 -14.81 3.75
N LEU A 203 6.66 -15.12 4.54
CA LEU A 203 5.38 -15.65 4.03
C LEU A 203 4.47 -14.56 3.43
N SER A 204 4.81 -13.27 3.60
CA SER A 204 3.92 -12.16 3.27
C SER A 204 3.47 -12.14 1.81
N TYR A 205 4.34 -12.52 0.86
CA TYR A 205 4.00 -12.61 -0.56
C TYR A 205 2.95 -13.71 -0.83
N CYS A 206 3.19 -14.92 -0.32
CA CYS A 206 2.24 -16.02 -0.42
C CYS A 206 0.93 -15.71 0.34
N ALA A 207 1.00 -15.02 1.49
CA ALA A 207 -0.16 -14.56 2.26
C ALA A 207 -1.00 -13.57 1.47
N TYR A 208 -0.34 -12.63 0.80
CA TYR A 208 -0.99 -11.68 -0.07
C TYR A 208 -1.72 -12.35 -1.25
N LEU A 209 -1.18 -13.43 -1.84
CA LEU A 209 -1.87 -14.13 -2.93
C LEU A 209 -3.05 -14.99 -2.46
N ILE A 210 -2.95 -15.56 -1.26
CA ILE A 210 -3.91 -16.57 -0.78
C ILE A 210 -5.06 -15.97 0.02
N HIS A 211 -4.87 -14.85 0.71
CA HIS A 211 -5.91 -14.27 1.59
C HIS A 211 -7.29 -14.08 0.92
N PRO A 212 -7.42 -13.65 -0.36
CA PRO A 212 -8.73 -13.47 -0.97
C PRO A 212 -9.41 -14.80 -1.25
N LEU A 213 -8.64 -15.87 -1.51
CA LEU A 213 -9.17 -17.22 -1.71
C LEU A 213 -9.77 -17.78 -0.41
N VAL A 214 -9.09 -17.54 0.73
CA VAL A 214 -9.61 -17.91 2.06
C VAL A 214 -10.89 -17.15 2.36
N LEU A 215 -10.91 -15.84 2.08
CA LEU A 215 -12.08 -14.99 2.28
C LEU A 215 -13.25 -15.40 1.37
N MET A 216 -12.99 -15.66 0.09
CA MET A 216 -14.00 -16.17 -0.86
C MET A 216 -14.57 -17.50 -0.40
N ARG A 217 -13.72 -18.44 0.05
CA ARG A 217 -14.18 -19.72 0.55
C ARG A 217 -15.08 -19.55 1.77
N TYR A 218 -14.72 -18.68 2.71
CA TYR A 218 -15.53 -18.38 3.89
C TYR A 218 -16.94 -17.92 3.49
N TYR A 219 -17.03 -16.89 2.63
CA TYR A 219 -18.32 -16.34 2.20
C TYR A 219 -19.14 -17.30 1.32
N GLN A 220 -18.50 -18.18 0.55
CA GLN A 220 -19.20 -19.22 -0.21
C GLN A 220 -19.83 -20.30 0.68
N THR A 221 -19.28 -20.50 1.89
CA THR A 221 -19.82 -21.45 2.87
C THR A 221 -20.74 -20.80 3.89
N ALA A 222 -20.88 -19.47 3.87
CA ALA A 222 -21.75 -18.77 4.79
C ALA A 222 -23.22 -19.07 4.46
N GLU A 223 -23.93 -19.69 5.41
CA GLU A 223 -25.35 -20.05 5.25
C GLU A 223 -26.31 -18.98 5.78
N TYR A 224 -25.78 -18.00 6.53
CA TYR A 224 -26.55 -16.92 7.14
C TYR A 224 -25.90 -15.57 6.87
N LEU A 225 -26.71 -14.50 6.97
CA LEU A 225 -26.22 -13.12 6.90
C LEU A 225 -25.38 -12.82 8.14
N GLU A 226 -24.12 -12.41 7.92
CA GLU A 226 -23.25 -12.01 9.01
C GLU A 226 -23.55 -10.58 9.44
N ASP A 227 -23.68 -10.38 10.75
CA ASP A 227 -23.71 -9.05 11.34
C ASP A 227 -22.31 -8.42 11.26
N LEU A 228 -22.23 -7.15 10.87
CA LEU A 228 -21.00 -6.35 10.80
C LEU A 228 -20.57 -5.79 12.17
N SER A 229 -21.01 -6.42 13.26
CA SER A 229 -20.57 -6.11 14.62
C SER A 229 -19.05 -6.21 14.75
N ALA A 230 -18.47 -5.40 15.64
CA ALA A 230 -17.03 -5.42 15.90
C ALA A 230 -16.54 -6.83 16.31
N SER A 231 -17.33 -7.57 17.07
CA SER A 231 -17.02 -8.95 17.46
C SER A 231 -16.97 -9.89 16.26
N SER A 232 -17.97 -9.84 15.37
CA SER A 232 -18.01 -10.68 14.18
C SER A 232 -16.82 -10.40 13.27
N VAL A 233 -16.50 -9.11 13.05
CA VAL A 233 -15.35 -8.70 12.23
C VAL A 233 -14.04 -9.17 12.83
N LEU A 234 -13.87 -9.14 14.16
CA LEU A 234 -12.66 -9.65 14.82
C LEU A 234 -12.52 -11.17 14.67
N VAL A 235 -13.60 -11.92 14.82
CA VAL A 235 -13.61 -13.38 14.65
C VAL A 235 -13.28 -13.75 13.21
N LEU A 236 -13.93 -13.09 12.23
CA LEU A 236 -13.66 -13.28 10.81
C LEU A 236 -12.19 -12.95 10.49
N THR A 237 -11.68 -11.84 11.01
CA THR A 237 -10.29 -11.43 10.83
C THR A 237 -9.35 -12.52 11.37
N ALA A 238 -9.53 -12.97 12.61
CA ALA A 238 -8.70 -14.02 13.20
C ALA A 238 -8.74 -15.33 12.38
N TYR A 239 -9.92 -15.74 11.91
CA TYR A 239 -10.10 -16.90 11.04
C TYR A 239 -9.32 -16.76 9.73
N VAL A 240 -9.50 -15.64 9.02
CA VAL A 240 -8.85 -15.39 7.73
C VAL A 240 -7.33 -15.33 7.90
N TYR A 241 -6.83 -14.64 8.93
CA TYR A 241 -5.40 -14.56 9.22
C TYR A 241 -4.80 -15.95 9.47
N PHE A 242 -5.44 -16.75 10.34
CA PHE A 242 -4.95 -18.09 10.66
C PHE A 242 -4.84 -18.97 9.40
N TRP A 243 -5.93 -19.11 8.66
CA TRP A 243 -5.95 -19.97 7.47
C TRP A 243 -5.08 -19.45 6.33
N THR A 244 -5.00 -18.13 6.15
CA THR A 244 -4.09 -17.53 5.17
C THR A 244 -2.65 -17.97 5.46
N TYR A 245 -2.15 -17.78 6.68
CA TYR A 245 -0.77 -18.14 6.99
C TYR A 245 -0.50 -19.65 6.94
N VAL A 246 -1.48 -20.50 7.29
CA VAL A 246 -1.38 -21.96 7.12
C VAL A 246 -1.17 -22.32 5.64
N PHE A 247 -2.04 -21.83 4.75
CA PHE A 247 -1.94 -22.14 3.33
C PHE A 247 -0.75 -21.46 2.66
N SER A 248 -0.36 -20.27 3.11
CA SER A 248 0.81 -19.56 2.59
C SER A 248 2.10 -20.25 2.96
N PHE A 249 2.17 -20.83 4.15
CA PHE A 249 3.30 -21.68 4.52
C PHE A 249 3.42 -22.89 3.58
N MET A 250 2.30 -23.58 3.30
CA MET A 250 2.29 -24.69 2.34
C MET A 250 2.70 -24.26 0.93
N ALA A 251 2.15 -23.16 0.42
CA ALA A 251 2.48 -22.63 -0.90
C ALA A 251 3.94 -22.20 -1.01
N CYS A 252 4.48 -21.56 0.03
CA CYS A 252 5.88 -21.14 0.07
C CYS A 252 6.82 -22.36 0.00
N LEU A 253 6.52 -23.44 0.74
CA LEU A 253 7.29 -24.69 0.69
C LEU A 253 7.24 -25.41 -0.66
N LEU A 254 6.09 -25.42 -1.32
CA LEU A 254 5.89 -26.14 -2.58
C LEU A 254 6.39 -25.38 -3.80
N PHE A 255 6.32 -24.05 -3.79
CA PHE A 255 6.65 -23.23 -4.94
C PHE A 255 7.85 -22.32 -4.66
N GLU A 256 7.72 -21.39 -3.71
CA GLU A 256 8.71 -20.32 -3.52
C GLU A 256 10.11 -20.85 -3.17
N PHE A 257 10.23 -21.73 -2.16
CA PHE A 257 11.52 -22.27 -1.73
C PHE A 257 12.23 -23.10 -2.82
N PRO A 258 11.56 -24.04 -3.53
CA PRO A 258 12.18 -24.74 -4.66
C PRO A 258 12.72 -23.80 -5.74
N PHE A 259 11.97 -22.75 -6.11
CA PHE A 259 12.41 -21.78 -7.11
C PHE A 259 13.59 -20.93 -6.62
N LEU A 260 13.57 -20.48 -5.35
CA LEU A 260 14.70 -19.74 -4.76
C LEU A 260 15.97 -20.60 -4.73
N ASN A 261 15.87 -21.85 -4.27
CA ASN A 261 17.00 -22.77 -4.26
C ASN A 261 17.53 -23.06 -5.67
N LEU A 262 16.65 -23.20 -6.67
CA LEU A 262 17.06 -23.37 -8.07
C LEU A 262 17.79 -22.13 -8.60
N LEU A 263 17.29 -20.93 -8.28
CA LEU A 263 17.93 -19.67 -8.67
C LEU A 263 19.33 -19.54 -8.06
N ASP A 264 19.48 -19.89 -6.79
CA ASP A 264 20.76 -19.88 -6.08
C ASP A 264 21.76 -20.86 -6.70
N LEU A 265 21.32 -22.06 -7.10
CA LEU A 265 22.14 -23.05 -7.81
C LEU A 265 22.58 -22.56 -9.20
N ILE A 266 21.72 -21.83 -9.91
CA ILE A 266 22.05 -21.25 -11.22
C ILE A 266 23.03 -20.09 -11.06
N SER A 267 22.84 -19.26 -10.03
CA SER A 267 23.69 -18.10 -9.73
C SER A 267 25.11 -18.51 -9.35
N THR A 268 25.25 -19.52 -8.48
CA THR A 268 26.56 -20.07 -8.07
C THR A 268 27.32 -20.69 -9.25
N LYS A 269 26.64 -21.45 -10.12
CA LYS A 269 27.24 -21.95 -11.39
C LYS A 269 27.74 -20.84 -12.31
N LYS A 270 27.13 -19.65 -12.30
CA LYS A 270 27.56 -18.49 -13.10
C LYS A 270 28.83 -17.85 -12.53
N THR A 271 29.02 -17.89 -11.21
CA THR A 271 30.21 -17.36 -10.53
C THR A 271 31.43 -18.25 -10.74
N ASP A 272 31.25 -19.56 -10.83
CA ASP A 272 32.34 -20.50 -11.12
C ASP A 272 32.77 -20.47 -12.61
N LYS A 273 31.84 -20.23 -13.54
CA LYS A 273 32.17 -20.10 -14.98
C LYS A 273 32.82 -18.77 -15.37
N THR A 274 32.82 -17.76 -14.51
CA THR A 274 33.51 -16.46 -14.74
C THR A 274 34.87 -16.37 -14.05
N ARG A 275 35.33 -17.46 -13.41
CA ARG A 275 36.63 -17.58 -12.74
C ARG A 275 37.60 -18.57 -13.41
N ILE A 276 37.34 -18.95 -14.66
CA ILE A 276 38.27 -19.72 -15.51
C ILE A 276 38.67 -18.83 -16.69
#